data_AF-A0A536Y8Y5-F1
#
_entry.id   AF-A0A536Y8Y5-F1
#
_cell.length_a   1.000
_cell.length_b   1.000
_cell.length_c   1.000
_cell.angle_alpha   90.00
_cell.angle_beta   90.00
_cell.angle_gamma   90.00
#
_symmetry.space_group_name_H-M   'P 1'
#
loop_
_entity.id
_entity.type
_entity.pdbx_description
1 polymer ?
#
loop_
_entity_poly.entity_id
_entity_poly.type
_entity_poly.pdbx_seq_one_letter_code
_entity_poly.pdbx_strand_id
1 'polypeptide(L)'
;MSEMMAGVSAPTDEETRTLVAYLRRHAQRPLDPRRYPDVYRPEGEAFRLACNQCHVLPDPQRHTAAQWRAVIARMQENMAWMNRVVASKALPGEPQLRVEEINAFLAKHARP
;
A
#
# COMPACT_ATOMS: atom_id res chain seq x y z
N MET A 1 -16.86 15.53 -23.03
CA MET A 1 -15.99 14.60 -22.28
C MET A 1 -16.74 13.35 -21.77
N SER A 2 -17.96 13.05 -22.23
CA SER A 2 -18.75 11.90 -21.75
C SER A 2 -18.59 10.62 -22.58
N GLU A 3 -17.94 10.68 -23.76
CA GLU A 3 -17.86 9.55 -24.69
C GLU A 3 -16.65 8.62 -24.47
N MET A 4 -15.71 8.95 -23.57
CA MET A 4 -14.46 8.17 -23.43
C MET A 4 -14.54 6.96 -22.48
N MET A 5 -15.70 6.63 -21.91
CA MET A 5 -15.79 5.61 -20.85
C MET A 5 -16.57 4.33 -21.24
N ALA A 6 -16.59 3.91 -22.50
CA ALA A 6 -17.11 2.59 -22.92
C ALA A 6 -18.50 2.20 -22.35
N GLY A 7 -19.45 3.14 -22.28
CA GLY A 7 -20.79 2.90 -21.73
C GLY A 7 -20.90 3.04 -20.20
N VAL A 8 -19.83 3.46 -19.52
CA VAL A 8 -19.86 3.84 -18.11
C VAL A 8 -20.37 5.27 -17.99
N SER A 9 -21.52 5.43 -17.32
CA SER A 9 -22.07 6.74 -16.98
C SER A 9 -21.22 7.41 -15.90
N ALA A 10 -20.91 8.69 -16.09
CA ALA A 10 -20.30 9.50 -15.05
C ALA A 10 -21.28 9.66 -13.87
N PRO A 11 -20.80 9.69 -12.62
CA PRO A 11 -21.67 9.98 -11.48
C PRO A 11 -22.25 11.40 -11.62
N THR A 12 -23.49 11.58 -11.19
CA THR A 12 -24.09 12.90 -10.98
C THR A 12 -23.31 13.71 -9.95
N ASP A 13 -23.58 15.01 -9.83
CA ASP A 13 -22.93 15.86 -8.83
C ASP A 13 -23.21 15.37 -7.39
N GLU A 14 -24.40 14.84 -7.12
CA GLU A 14 -24.78 14.31 -5.82
C GLU A 14 -24.04 13.00 -5.50
N GLU A 15 -23.97 12.08 -6.46
CA GLU A 15 -23.20 10.85 -6.33
C GLU A 15 -21.70 11.16 -6.17
N THR A 16 -21.17 12.12 -6.93
CA THR A 16 -19.78 12.57 -6.80
C THR A 16 -19.50 13.10 -5.40
N ARG A 17 -20.37 13.95 -4.84
CA ARG A 17 -20.24 14.44 -3.46
C ARG A 17 -20.24 13.28 -2.47
N THR A 18 -21.12 12.31 -2.66
CA THR A 18 -21.23 11.12 -1.79
C THR A 18 -19.97 10.26 -1.85
N LEU A 19 -19.49 9.94 -3.06
CA LEU A 19 -18.28 9.16 -3.29
C LEU A 19 -17.05 9.85 -2.70
N VAL A 20 -16.89 11.16 -2.92
CA VAL A 20 -15.78 11.93 -2.36
C VAL A 20 -15.84 11.95 -0.83
N ALA A 21 -17.02 12.13 -0.24
CA ALA A 21 -17.19 12.09 1.20
C ALA A 21 -16.81 10.72 1.79
N TYR A 22 -17.21 9.63 1.12
CA TYR A 22 -16.84 8.27 1.50
C TYR A 22 -15.33 8.05 1.41
N LEU A 23 -14.71 8.38 0.27
CA LEU A 23 -13.27 8.19 0.05
C LEU A 23 -12.43 9.00 1.05
N ARG A 24 -12.82 10.25 1.35
CA ARG A 24 -12.13 11.06 2.37
C ARG A 24 -12.14 10.42 3.75
N ARG A 25 -13.18 9.64 4.10
CA ARG A 25 -13.31 8.96 5.39
C ARG A 25 -12.60 7.60 5.41
N HIS A 26 -12.64 6.86 4.30
CA HIS A 26 -12.34 5.43 4.29
C HIS A 26 -11.14 5.02 3.41
N ALA A 27 -10.68 5.88 2.50
CA ALA A 27 -9.55 5.58 1.63
C ALA A 27 -8.25 5.40 2.43
N GLN A 28 -7.25 4.84 1.75
CA GLN A 28 -5.91 4.71 2.32
C GLN A 28 -5.33 6.07 2.65
N ARG A 29 -4.77 6.19 3.85
CA ARG A 29 -4.01 7.36 4.27
C ARG A 29 -2.55 7.16 3.88
N PRO A 30 -1.92 8.15 3.24
CA PRO A 30 -0.51 8.09 2.95
C PRO A 30 0.31 8.18 4.24
N LEU A 31 1.44 7.49 4.29
CA LEU A 31 2.48 7.71 5.30
C LEU A 31 2.98 9.16 5.20
N ASP A 32 3.10 9.86 6.33
CA ASP A 32 3.78 11.15 6.42
C ASP A 32 5.24 10.93 6.86
N PRO A 33 6.24 11.11 5.98
CA PRO A 33 7.62 10.80 6.33
C PRO A 33 8.20 11.67 7.45
N ARG A 34 7.57 12.82 7.75
CA ARG A 34 7.96 13.64 8.91
C ARG A 34 7.59 12.99 10.23
N ARG A 35 6.55 12.15 10.25
CA ARG A 35 6.12 11.36 11.41
C ARG A 35 6.89 10.04 11.52
N TYR A 36 7.39 9.52 10.39
CA TYR A 36 8.08 8.23 10.30
C TYR A 36 9.43 8.39 9.56
N PRO A 37 10.39 9.16 10.10
CA PRO A 37 11.66 9.41 9.41
C PRO A 37 12.50 8.15 9.23
N ASP A 38 12.25 7.11 10.04
CA ASP A 38 12.89 5.80 9.93
C ASP A 38 12.45 5.00 8.69
N VAL A 39 11.44 5.45 7.94
CA VAL A 39 11.09 4.89 6.62
C VAL A 39 12.25 5.03 5.60
N TYR A 40 13.16 5.98 5.82
CA TYR A 40 14.35 6.20 5.00
C TYR A 40 15.63 5.63 5.63
N ARG A 41 15.52 4.87 6.70
CA ARG A 41 16.63 4.12 7.31
C ARG A 41 16.58 2.66 6.82
N PRO A 42 17.67 1.87 7.00
CA PRO A 42 17.70 0.48 6.55
C PRO A 42 16.49 -0.35 7.01
N GLU A 43 15.97 -0.09 8.22
CA GLU A 43 14.83 -0.83 8.78
C GLU A 43 13.49 -0.54 8.07
N GLY A 44 13.37 0.61 7.40
CA GLY A 44 12.19 0.99 6.62
C GLY A 44 12.32 0.73 5.12
N GLU A 45 13.51 0.36 4.65
CA GLU A 45 13.82 0.28 3.22
C GLU A 45 12.97 -0.78 2.50
N ALA A 46 12.85 -1.99 3.05
CA ALA A 46 12.04 -3.04 2.47
C ALA A 46 10.57 -2.61 2.30
N PHE A 47 9.99 -1.99 3.33
CA PHE A 47 8.64 -1.45 3.28
C PHE A 47 8.51 -0.33 2.25
N ARG A 48 9.44 0.64 2.24
CA ARG A 48 9.44 1.76 1.31
C ARG A 48 9.54 1.30 -0.15
N LEU A 49 10.45 0.38 -0.45
CA LEU A 49 10.71 -0.09 -1.80
C LEU A 49 9.62 -1.02 -2.31
N ALA A 50 9.09 -1.92 -1.48
CA ALA A 50 8.05 -2.87 -1.89
C ALA A 50 6.67 -2.21 -2.00
N CYS A 51 6.25 -1.44 -0.98
CA CYS A 51 4.86 -0.96 -0.88
C CYS A 51 4.57 0.30 -1.71
N ASN A 52 5.59 1.00 -2.22
CA ASN A 52 5.42 2.18 -3.08
C ASN A 52 5.39 1.87 -4.59
N GLN A 53 5.31 0.59 -4.98
CA GLN A 53 5.38 0.21 -6.40
C GLN A 53 4.06 0.35 -7.15
N CYS A 54 2.94 0.26 -6.42
CA CYS A 54 1.61 0.24 -7.02
C CYS A 54 0.74 1.43 -6.57
N HIS A 55 0.92 1.88 -5.33
CA HIS A 55 0.18 2.99 -4.74
C HIS A 55 1.06 3.68 -3.69
N VAL A 56 0.56 4.78 -3.11
CA VAL A 56 1.26 5.50 -2.05
C VAL A 56 1.52 4.62 -0.82
N LEU A 57 2.63 4.85 -0.13
CA LEU A 57 2.94 4.14 1.13
C LEU A 57 1.81 4.28 2.14
N PRO A 58 1.34 3.18 2.74
CA PRO A 58 0.28 3.25 3.72
C PRO A 58 0.77 3.79 5.07
N ASP A 59 -0.08 4.58 5.75
CA ASP A 59 0.11 4.95 7.16
C ASP A 59 0.09 3.68 8.06
N PRO A 60 1.18 3.37 8.79
CA PRO A 60 1.24 2.20 9.67
C PRO A 60 0.17 2.18 10.77
N GLN A 61 -0.40 3.33 11.16
CA GLN A 61 -1.48 3.35 12.16
C GLN A 61 -2.85 2.88 11.63
N ARG A 62 -2.96 2.52 10.34
CA ARG A 62 -4.24 2.04 9.79
C ARG A 62 -4.69 0.70 10.40
N HIS A 63 -3.74 -0.15 10.77
CA HIS A 63 -3.98 -1.51 11.23
C HIS A 63 -3.19 -1.81 12.50
N THR A 64 -3.67 -2.76 13.30
CA THR A 64 -2.88 -3.34 14.37
C THR A 64 -1.77 -4.24 13.80
N ALA A 65 -0.76 -4.58 14.59
CA ALA A 65 0.33 -5.44 14.13
C ALA A 65 -0.17 -6.80 13.58
N ALA A 66 -1.20 -7.38 14.21
CA ALA A 66 -1.82 -8.62 13.73
C ALA A 66 -2.56 -8.44 12.39
N GLN A 67 -3.28 -7.32 12.24
CA GLN A 67 -3.95 -6.99 10.99
C GLN A 67 -2.96 -6.71 9.86
N TRP A 68 -1.83 -6.07 10.15
CA TRP A 68 -0.77 -5.85 9.16
C TRP A 68 -0.22 -7.16 8.59
N ARG A 69 0.03 -8.16 9.43
CA ARG A 69 0.48 -9.48 8.95
C ARG A 69 -0.50 -10.06 7.91
N ALA A 70 -1.80 -9.98 8.17
CA ALA A 70 -2.82 -10.44 7.22
C ALA A 70 -2.84 -9.60 5.93
N VAL A 71 -2.66 -8.28 6.02
CA VAL A 71 -2.58 -7.40 4.85
C VAL A 71 -1.35 -7.73 4.00
N ILE A 72 -0.19 -7.94 4.61
CA ILE A 72 1.05 -8.25 3.91
C ILE A 72 0.97 -9.62 3.24
N ALA A 73 0.39 -10.63 3.88
CA ALA A 73 0.16 -11.94 3.25
C ALA A 73 -0.68 -11.81 1.96
N ARG A 74 -1.77 -11.04 1.99
CA ARG A 74 -2.58 -10.77 0.79
C ARG A 74 -1.82 -9.98 -0.27
N MET A 75 -0.98 -9.02 0.13
CA MET A 75 -0.19 -8.24 -0.83
C MET A 75 0.89 -9.09 -1.50
N GLN A 76 1.50 -10.03 -0.77
CA GLN A 76 2.45 -10.97 -1.34
C GLN A 76 1.84 -11.78 -2.49
N GLU A 77 0.62 -12.30 -2.32
CA GLU A 77 -0.11 -13.02 -3.38
C GLU A 77 -0.39 -12.11 -4.59
N ASN A 78 -0.85 -10.89 -4.36
CA ASN A 78 -1.12 -9.93 -5.43
C ASN A 78 0.16 -9.53 -6.19
N MET A 79 1.27 -9.33 -5.49
CA MET A 79 2.55 -8.94 -6.08
C MET A 79 3.15 -10.09 -6.90
N ALA A 80 3.02 -11.33 -6.43
CA ALA A 80 3.40 -12.52 -7.18
C ALA A 80 2.60 -12.65 -8.48
N TRP A 81 1.29 -12.42 -8.45
CA TRP A 81 0.45 -12.44 -9.66
C TRP A 81 0.88 -11.37 -10.69
N MET A 82 1.38 -10.22 -10.24
CA MET A 82 1.85 -9.13 -11.12
C MET A 82 3.32 -9.25 -11.54
N ASN A 83 4.05 -10.30 -11.15
CA ASN A 83 5.51 -10.43 -11.30
C ASN A 83 6.28 -9.19 -10.76
N ARG A 84 5.79 -8.59 -9.66
CA ARG A 84 6.44 -7.44 -9.01
C ARG A 84 7.16 -7.92 -7.76
N VAL A 85 8.43 -7.58 -7.59
CA VAL A 85 9.27 -7.92 -6.41
C VAL A 85 9.54 -9.42 -6.22
N VAL A 86 8.80 -10.25 -6.96
CA VAL A 86 9.00 -11.66 -7.17
C VAL A 86 9.07 -11.81 -8.68
N ALA A 87 10.28 -11.80 -9.24
CA ALA A 87 10.49 -12.65 -10.40
C ALA A 87 10.16 -14.09 -9.93
N SER A 88 9.58 -14.91 -10.80
CA SER A 88 9.30 -16.34 -10.51
C SER A 88 10.53 -17.10 -10.01
N LYS A 89 11.73 -16.52 -10.22
CA LYS A 89 13.00 -16.90 -9.62
C LYS A 89 13.74 -15.64 -9.13
N ALA A 90 14.14 -15.61 -7.86
CA ALA A 90 14.95 -14.52 -7.32
C ALA A 90 16.26 -14.37 -8.11
N LEU A 91 16.48 -13.19 -8.72
CA LEU A 91 17.73 -12.88 -9.41
C LEU A 91 18.67 -12.09 -8.48
N PRO A 92 19.99 -12.38 -8.53
CA PRO A 92 20.98 -11.60 -7.77
C PRO A 92 20.90 -10.10 -8.13
N GLY A 93 20.75 -9.25 -7.13
CA GLY A 93 20.66 -7.79 -7.30
C GLY A 93 19.23 -7.26 -7.52
N GLU A 94 18.21 -8.12 -7.67
CA GLU A 94 16.82 -7.66 -7.73
C GLU A 94 16.24 -7.43 -6.33
N PRO A 95 15.46 -6.34 -6.12
CA PRO A 95 14.72 -6.13 -4.89
C PRO A 95 13.80 -7.32 -4.58
N GLN A 96 14.10 -8.04 -3.50
CA GLN A 96 13.28 -9.15 -3.01
C GLN A 96 12.23 -8.64 -2.01
N LEU A 97 11.12 -9.36 -1.90
CA LEU A 97 10.08 -9.05 -0.93
C LEU A 97 10.53 -9.55 0.44
N ARG A 98 11.03 -8.65 1.30
CA ARG A 98 11.49 -8.96 2.65
C ARG A 98 10.32 -8.90 3.64
N VAL A 99 9.47 -9.93 3.63
CA VAL A 99 8.20 -9.96 4.38
C VAL A 99 8.41 -9.74 5.88
N GLU A 100 9.47 -10.31 6.45
CA GLU A 100 9.81 -10.19 7.87
C GLU A 100 10.17 -8.76 8.24
N GLU A 101 11.00 -8.08 7.43
CA GLU A 101 11.41 -6.70 7.63
C GLU A 101 10.22 -5.73 7.47
N ILE A 102 9.38 -5.96 6.45
CA ILE A 102 8.15 -5.19 6.23
C ILE A 102 7.22 -5.31 7.44
N ASN A 103 6.98 -6.54 7.92
CA ASN A 103 6.15 -6.76 9.10
C ASN A 103 6.76 -6.15 10.36
N ALA A 104 8.08 -6.20 10.53
CA ALA A 104 8.76 -5.59 11.68
C ALA A 104 8.58 -4.06 11.69
N PHE A 105 8.79 -3.39 10.55
CA PHE A 105 8.57 -1.96 10.42
C PHE A 105 7.12 -1.57 10.72
N LEU A 106 6.17 -2.30 10.13
CA LEU A 106 4.74 -2.04 10.34
C LEU A 106 4.30 -2.33 11.76
N ALA A 107 4.80 -3.39 12.40
CA ALA A 107 4.48 -3.72 13.78
C ALA A 107 4.99 -2.66 14.76
N LYS A 108 6.19 -2.11 14.53
CA LYS A 108 6.78 -1.04 15.34
C LYS A 108 5.90 0.22 15.39
N HIS A 109 5.25 0.54 14.27
CA HIS A 109 4.45 1.76 14.08
C HIS A 109 2.94 1.51 14.03
N ALA A 110 2.52 0.27 14.30
CA ALA A 110 1.13 -0.14 14.21
C ALA A 110 0.25 0.63 15.19
N ARG A 111 -1.05 0.64 14.91
CA ARG A 111 -2.02 1.04 15.92
C ARG A 111 -1.89 0.11 17.14
N PRO A 112 -1.89 0.66 18.37
CA PRO A 112 -1.92 -0.13 19.60
C PRO A 112 -3.05 -1.17 19.61
#